data_AF-A0A522UUV5-F1
#
_entry.id   AF-A0A522UUV5-F1
#
_cell.length_a   1.000
_cell.length_b   1.000
_cell.length_c   1.000
_cell.angle_alpha   90.00
_cell.angle_beta   90.00
_cell.angle_gamma   90.00
#
_symmetry.space_group_name_H-M   'P 1'
#
loop_
_entity.id
_entity.type
_entity.pdbx_description
1 polymer ?
#
loop_
_entity_poly.entity_id
_entity_poly.type
_entity_poly.pdbx_seq_one_letter_code
_entity_poly.pdbx_strand_id
1 'polypeptide(L)'
;MVREAYHKDLHKLREEVINMGSIVGKTIGDAVLSLKNRDAEMAQKVIDMDKEIDALDHSIEENCMRLLALQQPMARDLRLIISVLKMSIDLERMGDLALEIAVITKMTASVPPI
;
A
#
# COMPACT_ATOMS: atom_id res chain seq x y z
N MET A 1 12.97 -3.91 -28.40
CA MET A 1 13.01 -2.50 -28.89
C MET A 1 12.68 -1.52 -27.75
N VAL A 2 13.08 -0.24 -27.82
CA VAL A 2 12.88 0.76 -26.73
C VAL A 2 11.42 0.87 -26.25
N ARG A 3 10.44 0.75 -27.16
CA ARG A 3 9.00 0.74 -26.82
C ARG A 3 8.54 -0.48 -26.02
N GLU A 4 9.20 -1.61 -26.21
CA GLU A 4 8.85 -2.88 -25.56
C GLU A 4 9.24 -2.88 -24.08
N ALA A 5 10.42 -2.32 -23.78
CA ALA A 5 10.86 -2.10 -22.40
C ALA A 5 9.93 -1.14 -21.66
N TYR A 6 9.53 -0.03 -22.30
CA TYR A 6 8.57 0.92 -21.73
C TYR A 6 7.21 0.28 -21.40
N HIS A 7 6.65 -0.51 -22.32
CA HIS A 7 5.38 -1.21 -22.04
C HIS A 7 5.51 -2.25 -20.93
N LYS A 8 6.68 -2.90 -20.80
CA LYS A 8 6.99 -3.79 -19.69
C LYS A 8 7.05 -3.03 -18.37
N ASP A 9 7.64 -1.83 -18.34
CA ASP A 9 7.67 -0.99 -17.14
C ASP A 9 6.26 -0.52 -16.74
N LEU A 10 5.41 -0.15 -17.70
CA LEU A 10 3.99 0.17 -17.42
C LEU A 10 3.22 -1.04 -16.87
N HIS A 11 3.53 -2.25 -17.35
CA HIS A 11 2.94 -3.47 -16.82
C HIS A 11 3.38 -3.70 -15.38
N LYS A 12 4.69 -3.59 -15.12
CA LYS A 12 5.25 -3.75 -13.77
C LYS A 12 4.64 -2.76 -12.79
N LEU A 13 4.47 -1.50 -13.20
CA LEU A 13 3.85 -0.47 -12.37
C LEU A 13 2.40 -0.84 -11.97
N ARG A 14 1.64 -1.50 -12.85
CA ARG A 14 0.31 -2.01 -12.51
C ARG A 14 0.38 -3.19 -11.53
N GLU A 15 1.33 -4.09 -11.71
CA GLU A 15 1.51 -5.22 -10.80
C GLU A 15 1.90 -4.77 -9.40
N GLU A 16 2.76 -3.75 -9.28
CA GLU A 16 3.17 -3.16 -8.01
C GLU A 16 1.97 -2.59 -7.24
N VAL A 17 1.11 -1.79 -7.88
CA VAL A 17 -0.07 -1.22 -7.19
C VAL A 17 -1.13 -2.29 -6.84
N ILE A 18 -1.27 -3.33 -7.68
CA ILE A 18 -2.15 -4.48 -7.36
C ILE A 18 -1.61 -5.23 -6.15
N ASN A 19 -0.29 -5.45 -6.08
CA ASN A 19 0.35 -6.11 -4.95
C ASN A 19 0.17 -5.31 -3.66
N MET A 20 0.44 -4.00 -3.71
CA MET A 20 0.22 -3.10 -2.57
C MET A 20 -1.24 -3.16 -2.10
N GLY A 21 -2.21 -3.12 -3.02
CA GLY A 21 -3.63 -3.26 -2.69
C GLY A 21 -3.99 -4.60 -2.02
N SER A 22 -3.37 -5.70 -2.46
CA SER A 22 -3.56 -7.01 -1.82
C SER A 22 -3.02 -7.05 -0.40
N ILE A 23 -1.86 -6.43 -0.16
CA ILE A 23 -1.23 -6.36 1.17
C ILE A 23 -2.10 -5.50 2.09
N VAL A 24 -2.44 -4.27 1.67
CA VAL A 24 -3.31 -3.36 2.41
C VAL A 24 -4.65 -4.02 2.78
N GLY A 25 -5.30 -4.68 1.82
CA GLY A 25 -6.56 -5.38 2.06
C GLY A 25 -6.44 -6.47 3.15
N LYS A 26 -5.33 -7.22 3.16
CA LYS A 26 -5.05 -8.20 4.21
C LYS A 26 -4.78 -7.51 5.55
N THR A 27 -3.94 -6.46 5.57
CA THR A 27 -3.58 -5.69 6.77
C THR A 27 -4.82 -5.12 7.45
N ILE A 28 -5.78 -4.58 6.70
CA ILE A 28 -7.06 -4.10 7.23
C ILE A 28 -7.85 -5.24 7.89
N GLY A 29 -7.96 -6.39 7.21
CA GLY A 29 -8.66 -7.56 7.76
C GLY A 29 -8.02 -8.06 9.05
N ASP A 30 -6.69 -8.11 9.08
CA ASP A 30 -5.90 -8.53 10.23
C ASP A 30 -6.02 -7.53 11.39
N ALA A 31 -6.03 -6.22 11.12
CA ALA A 31 -6.23 -5.17 12.11
C ALA A 31 -7.60 -5.30 12.80
N VAL A 32 -8.67 -5.44 12.01
CA VAL A 32 -10.04 -5.60 12.52
C VAL A 32 -10.17 -6.89 13.34
N LEU A 33 -9.58 -7.99 12.87
CA LEU A 33 -9.62 -9.26 13.59
C LEU A 33 -8.84 -9.20 14.91
N SER A 34 -7.68 -8.52 14.91
CA SER A 34 -6.88 -8.31 16.11
C SER A 34 -7.66 -7.54 17.17
N LEU A 35 -8.37 -6.47 16.78
CA LEU A 35 -9.20 -5.68 17.69
C LEU A 35 -10.34 -6.51 18.26
N LYS A 36 -11.07 -7.21 17.39
CA LYS A 36 -12.21 -8.06 17.78
C LYS A 36 -11.82 -9.12 18.80
N ASN A 37 -10.68 -9.77 18.59
CA ASN A 37 -10.19 -10.85 19.45
C ASN A 37 -9.29 -10.36 20.59
N ARG A 38 -8.98 -9.06 20.62
CA ARG A 38 -8.04 -8.43 21.56
C ARG A 38 -6.65 -9.09 21.52
N ASP A 39 -6.24 -9.46 20.32
CA ASP A 39 -4.99 -10.16 20.03
C ASP A 39 -3.86 -9.16 19.81
N ALA A 40 -3.04 -8.96 20.85
CA ALA A 40 -1.92 -8.04 20.83
C ALA A 40 -0.76 -8.52 19.92
N GLU A 41 -0.61 -9.83 19.69
CA GLU A 41 0.43 -10.36 18.81
C GLU A 41 0.06 -10.13 17.34
N MET A 42 -1.21 -10.37 16.99
CA MET A 42 -1.72 -10.07 15.66
C MET A 42 -1.66 -8.57 15.35
N ALA A 43 -2.00 -7.73 16.33
CA ALA A 43 -1.86 -6.28 16.21
C ALA A 43 -0.38 -5.87 15.99
N GLN A 44 0.59 -6.51 16.65
CA GLN A 44 2.00 -6.23 16.39
C GLN A 44 2.41 -6.57 14.96
N LYS A 45 1.91 -7.67 14.39
CA LYS A 45 2.18 -8.04 13.00
C LYS A 45 1.63 -7.01 12.01
N VAL A 46 0.46 -6.44 12.29
CA VAL A 46 -0.11 -5.35 11.49
C VAL A 46 0.79 -4.12 11.54
N ILE A 47 1.28 -3.74 12.73
CA ILE A 47 2.21 -2.63 12.92
C ILE A 47 3.52 -2.86 12.14
N ASP A 48 4.02 -4.08 12.13
CA ASP A 48 5.27 -4.40 11.43
C ASP A 48 5.10 -4.40 9.89
N MET A 49 3.87 -4.67 9.39
CA MET A 49 3.52 -4.70 7.96
C MET A 49 3.48 -3.31 7.32
N ASP A 50 3.24 -2.29 8.13
CA ASP A 50 3.19 -0.88 7.73
C ASP A 50 4.41 -0.45 6.90
N LYS A 51 5.61 -0.82 7.38
CA LYS A 51 6.88 -0.54 6.70
C LYS A 51 6.98 -1.14 5.28
N GLU A 52 6.32 -2.27 5.05
CA GLU A 52 6.28 -2.89 3.72
C GLU A 52 5.37 -2.10 2.78
N ILE A 53 4.24 -1.59 3.29
CA ILE A 53 3.32 -0.75 2.53
C ILE A 53 4.00 0.57 2.15
N ASP A 54 4.69 1.23 3.09
CA ASP A 54 5.45 2.46 2.84
C ASP A 54 6.52 2.26 1.76
N ALA A 55 7.27 1.15 1.86
CA ALA A 55 8.32 0.84 0.90
C ALA A 55 7.76 0.61 -0.51
N LEU A 56 6.58 0.00 -0.62
CA LEU A 56 5.88 -0.18 -1.90
C LEU A 56 5.36 1.14 -2.46
N ASP A 57 4.77 2.00 -1.64
CA ASP A 57 4.31 3.33 -2.07
C ASP A 57 5.48 4.14 -2.63
N HIS A 58 6.58 4.23 -1.88
CA HIS A 58 7.76 4.97 -2.31
C HIS A 58 8.36 4.41 -3.61
N SER A 59 8.40 3.08 -3.75
CA SER A 59 8.87 2.45 -4.99
C SER A 59 7.96 2.75 -6.18
N ILE A 60 6.64 2.74 -5.98
CA ILE A 60 5.65 3.08 -7.01
C ILE A 60 5.80 4.55 -7.42
N GLU A 61 5.95 5.46 -6.46
CA GLU A 61 6.16 6.88 -6.70
C GLU A 61 7.44 7.10 -7.54
N GLU A 62 8.56 6.51 -7.14
CA GLU A 62 9.83 6.62 -7.86
C GLU A 62 9.71 6.09 -9.30
N ASN A 63 9.05 4.95 -9.48
CA ASN A 63 8.80 4.37 -10.80
C ASN A 63 7.91 5.26 -11.67
N CYS A 64 6.87 5.86 -11.09
CA CYS A 64 6.02 6.83 -11.78
C CYS A 64 6.84 8.04 -12.24
N MET A 65 7.61 8.64 -11.34
CA MET A 65 8.44 9.81 -11.63
C MET A 65 9.49 9.52 -12.69
N ARG A 66 10.15 8.36 -12.63
CA ARG A 66 11.10 7.90 -13.65
C ARG A 66 10.44 7.80 -15.03
N LEU A 67 9.25 7.20 -15.11
CA LEU A 67 8.53 7.04 -16.38
C LEU A 67 8.09 8.38 -16.97
N LEU A 68 7.59 9.29 -16.13
CA LEU A 68 7.22 10.65 -16.55
C LEU A 68 8.43 11.41 -17.11
N ALA A 69 9.57 11.34 -16.41
CA ALA A 69 10.79 12.05 -16.79
C ALA A 69 11.42 11.50 -18.08
N LEU A 70 11.48 10.18 -18.25
CA LEU A 70 12.21 9.55 -19.35
C LEU A 70 11.41 9.36 -20.63
N GLN A 71 10.09 9.24 -20.55
CA GLN A 71 9.27 8.78 -21.68
C GLN A 71 8.27 9.83 -22.18
N GLN A 72 8.05 10.93 -21.44
CA GLN A 72 7.09 12.00 -21.77
C GLN A 72 5.73 11.45 -22.26
N PRO A 73 5.08 10.56 -21.48
CA PRO A 73 3.90 9.85 -21.92
C PRO A 73 2.72 10.79 -22.16
N MET A 74 1.84 10.42 -23.09
CA MET A 74 0.70 11.22 -23.51
C MET A 74 -0.62 10.47 -23.30
N ALA A 75 -1.70 11.23 -23.13
CA ALA A 75 -3.08 10.76 -23.09
C ALA A 75 -3.29 9.52 -22.18
N ARG A 76 -3.39 8.32 -22.78
CA ARG A 76 -3.73 7.07 -22.08
C ARG A 76 -2.65 6.66 -21.08
N ASP A 77 -1.38 6.71 -21.48
CA ASP A 77 -0.29 6.23 -20.63
C ASP A 77 0.00 7.21 -19.49
N LEU A 78 -0.09 8.52 -19.78
CA LEU A 78 -0.02 9.54 -18.74
C LEU A 78 -1.14 9.35 -17.71
N ARG A 79 -2.38 9.13 -18.17
CA ARG A 79 -3.51 8.87 -17.28
C ARG A 79 -3.28 7.61 -16.43
N LEU A 80 -2.71 6.55 -17.01
CA LEU A 80 -2.36 5.35 -16.25
C LEU A 80 -1.40 5.66 -15.12
N ILE A 81 -0.27 6.31 -15.41
CA ILE A 81 0.76 6.59 -14.41
C ILE A 81 0.21 7.46 -13.28
N ILE A 82 -0.53 8.51 -13.63
CA ILE A 82 -1.16 9.39 -12.62
C ILE A 82 -2.22 8.64 -11.81
N SER A 83 -3.00 7.74 -12.43
CA SER A 83 -3.95 6.90 -11.70
C SER A 83 -3.24 5.98 -10.72
N VAL A 84 -2.13 5.35 -11.11
CA VAL A 84 -1.35 4.49 -10.21
C VAL A 84 -0.81 5.29 -9.03
N LEU A 85 -0.21 6.45 -9.28
CA LEU A 85 0.30 7.32 -8.21
C LEU A 85 -0.78 7.72 -7.21
N LYS A 86 -1.98 8.08 -7.70
CA LYS A 86 -3.10 8.42 -6.80
C LYS A 86 -3.58 7.22 -6.00
N MET A 87 -3.65 6.05 -6.63
CA MET A 87 -4.06 4.82 -5.96
C MET A 87 -3.05 4.40 -4.88
N SER A 88 -1.74 4.58 -5.10
CA SER A 88 -0.74 4.24 -4.08
C SER A 88 -0.87 5.12 -2.84
N ILE A 89 -1.09 6.43 -3.01
CA ILE A 89 -1.38 7.37 -1.91
C ILE A 89 -2.63 6.97 -1.14
N ASP A 90 -3.72 6.63 -1.84
CA ASP A 90 -4.96 6.20 -1.18
C ASP A 90 -4.76 4.87 -0.43
N LEU A 91 -3.93 3.96 -0.97
CA LEU A 91 -3.63 2.65 -0.37
C LEU A 91 -2.71 2.76 0.86
N GLU A 92 -1.70 3.63 0.84
CA GLU A 92 -0.83 3.90 1.99
C GLU A 92 -1.66 4.43 3.15
N ARG A 93 -2.51 5.42 2.89
CA ARG A 93 -3.42 5.97 3.89
C ARG A 93 -4.39 4.92 4.47
N MET A 94 -4.82 3.96 3.66
CA MET A 94 -5.63 2.84 4.13
C MET A 94 -4.82 1.90 5.04
N GLY A 95 -3.53 1.72 4.76
CA GLY A 95 -2.57 1.02 5.62
C GLY A 95 -2.38 1.72 6.97
N ASP A 96 -2.14 3.03 6.97
CA ASP A 96 -2.02 3.87 8.18
C ASP A 96 -3.24 3.72 9.11
N LEU A 97 -4.45 3.76 8.55
CA LEU A 97 -5.67 3.60 9.34
C LEU A 97 -5.75 2.18 9.96
N ALA A 98 -5.24 1.16 9.27
CA ALA A 98 -5.15 -0.19 9.82
C ALA A 98 -4.10 -0.29 10.93
N LEU A 99 -2.96 0.39 10.77
CA LEU A 99 -1.94 0.56 11.81
C LEU A 99 -2.56 1.19 13.07
N GLU A 100 -3.31 2.29 12.92
CA GLU A 100 -3.97 2.96 14.05
C GLU A 100 -4.90 2.02 14.83
N ILE A 101 -5.69 1.20 14.13
CA ILE A 101 -6.55 0.16 14.75
C ILE A 101 -5.72 -0.83 15.56
N ALA A 102 -4.59 -1.28 15.03
CA ALA A 102 -3.70 -2.22 15.72
C ALA A 102 -3.03 -1.59 16.94
N VAL A 103 -2.62 -0.32 16.86
CA VAL A 103 -2.09 0.44 18.02
C VAL A 103 -3.13 0.51 19.13
N ILE A 104 -4.38 0.85 18.80
CA ILE A 104 -5.50 0.88 19.76
C ILE A 104 -5.72 -0.52 20.37
N THR A 105 -5.64 -1.57 19.56
CA THR A 105 -5.77 -2.96 20.03
C THR A 105 -4.72 -3.28 21.09
N LYS A 106 -3.45 -2.95 20.86
CA LYS A 106 -2.38 -3.15 21.85
C LYS A 106 -2.61 -2.38 23.14
N MET A 107 -3.05 -1.13 23.04
CA MET A 107 -3.33 -0.29 24.22
C MET A 107 -4.48 -0.83 25.06
N THR A 108 -5.52 -1.35 24.39
CA THR A 108 -6.74 -1.82 25.05
C THR A 108 -6.67 -3.28 25.46
N ALA A 109 -5.78 -4.10 24.92
CA ALA A 109 -5.65 -5.53 25.25
C ALA A 109 -5.43 -5.81 26.75
N SER A 110 -4.79 -4.89 27.48
CA SER A 110 -4.54 -5.01 28.92
C SER A 110 -5.68 -4.50 29.82
N VAL A 111 -6.68 -3.81 29.27
CA VAL A 111 -7.78 -3.19 30.03
C VAL A 111 -9.02 -4.07 29.98
N PRO A 112 -9.65 -4.50 31.07
CA PRO A 112 -10.86 -5.33 31.00
C PRO A 112 -11.96 -4.65 30.15
N PRO A 113 -12.76 -5.44 29.39
CA PRO A 113 -13.81 -4.87 28.55
C PRO A 113 -14.89 -4.26 29.45
N ILE A 114 -15.38 -3.09 29.04
CA ILE A 114 -16.46 -2.36 29.74
C ILE A 114 -17.78 -3.11 29.56
#